data_AF-A0A174UD85-F1
#
_entry.id   AF-A0A174UD85-F1
#
_cell.length_a   1.000
_cell.length_b   1.000
_cell.length_c   1.000
_cell.angle_alpha   90.00
_cell.angle_beta   90.00
_cell.angle_gamma   90.00
#
_symmetry.space_group_name_H-M   'P 1'
#
loop_
_entity.id
_entity.type
_entity.pdbx_description
1 polymer ?
#
loop_
_entity_poly.entity_id
_entity_poly.type
_entity_poly.pdbx_seq_one_letter_code
_entity_poly.pdbx_strand_id
1 'polypeptide(L)'
;MKCKIKPAATKERLTMENKDEQPRGTVRRFIEQFKIRDYEAARAAVVGLTAAGFDVDIKPFTPYNERTREPKSEFTYLVITVYRRG
;
A
#
# COMPACT_ATOMS: atom_id res chain seq x y z
N MET A 1 -11.84 45.68 -30.77
CA MET A 1 -10.60 45.48 -29.98
C MET A 1 -11.02 44.90 -28.63
N LYS A 2 -10.72 43.63 -28.32
CA LYS A 2 -9.69 43.18 -27.34
C LYS A 2 -9.78 44.00 -26.02
N CYS A 3 -10.06 43.46 -24.83
CA CYS A 3 -9.63 42.20 -24.24
C CYS A 3 -10.62 41.64 -23.20
N LYS A 4 -10.60 40.30 -23.11
CA LYS A 4 -11.07 39.45 -22.01
C LYS A 4 -10.13 39.56 -20.81
N ILE A 5 -10.63 39.62 -19.58
CA ILE A 5 -9.92 39.10 -18.40
C ILE A 5 -10.94 38.34 -17.53
N LYS A 6 -10.75 37.02 -17.47
CA LYS A 6 -11.49 36.06 -16.64
C LYS A 6 -11.02 36.19 -15.18
N PRO A 7 -11.83 35.84 -14.16
CA PRO A 7 -11.35 35.68 -12.79
C PRO A 7 -10.40 34.48 -12.73
N ALA A 8 -9.18 34.69 -12.24
CA ALA A 8 -8.16 33.66 -12.11
C ALA A 8 -8.20 33.01 -10.72
N ALA A 9 -8.31 31.68 -10.75
CA ALA A 9 -7.67 30.73 -9.83
C ALA A 9 -8.17 30.63 -8.37
N THR A 10 -9.31 29.95 -8.23
CA THR A 10 -9.44 28.61 -7.63
C THR A 10 -8.23 28.01 -6.88
N LYS A 11 -8.45 27.75 -5.58
CA LYS A 11 -8.03 26.61 -4.74
C LYS A 11 -6.60 26.08 -4.90
N GLU A 12 -5.76 26.39 -3.92
CA GLU A 12 -4.72 25.45 -3.45
C GLU A 12 -5.17 24.85 -2.12
N ARG A 13 -6.15 23.95 -2.19
CA ARG A 13 -6.32 22.95 -1.13
C ARG A 13 -5.27 21.90 -1.46
N LEU A 14 -4.13 21.97 -0.78
CA LEU A 14 -3.11 20.92 -0.75
C LEU A 14 -3.82 19.58 -0.49
N THR A 15 -4.16 18.88 -1.57
CA THR A 15 -4.44 17.46 -1.51
C THR A 15 -3.12 16.85 -1.09
N MET A 16 -3.05 16.40 0.16
CA MET A 16 -2.14 15.34 0.54
C MET A 16 -2.40 14.22 -0.46
N GLU A 17 -1.62 14.17 -1.54
CA GLU A 17 -1.59 13.04 -2.43
C GLU A 17 -1.26 11.85 -1.53
N ASN A 18 -2.20 10.91 -1.42
CA ASN A 18 -1.92 9.58 -0.93
C ASN A 18 -0.79 9.03 -1.79
N LYS A 19 0.46 9.19 -1.35
CA LYS A 19 1.65 8.63 -1.99
C LYS A 19 1.60 7.09 -2.03
N ASP A 20 0.63 6.49 -1.35
CA ASP A 20 0.34 5.06 -1.36
C ASP A 20 -0.64 4.63 -2.48
N GLU A 21 -1.30 5.56 -3.18
CA GLU A 21 -2.07 5.20 -4.38
C GLU A 21 -1.12 5.02 -5.57
N GLN A 22 -0.75 3.76 -5.78
CA GLN A 22 0.07 3.33 -6.90
C GLN A 22 -0.57 3.72 -8.24
N PRO A 23 0.25 4.05 -9.26
CA PRO A 23 -0.23 4.42 -10.57
C PRO A 23 -1.09 3.29 -11.15
N ARG A 24 -2.38 3.56 -11.31
CA ARG A 24 -3.37 2.66 -11.90
C ARG A 24 -2.95 2.39 -13.35
N GLY A 25 -2.32 1.24 -13.62
CA GLY A 25 -1.93 0.84 -14.98
C GLY A 25 -0.70 -0.07 -15.12
N THR A 26 0.13 -0.24 -14.09
CA THR A 26 1.26 -1.18 -14.16
C THR A 26 0.80 -2.60 -13.83
N VAL A 27 0.92 -3.53 -14.79
CA VAL A 27 0.59 -4.95 -14.57
C VAL A 27 1.62 -5.57 -13.63
N ARG A 28 1.26 -5.69 -12.35
CA ARG A 28 2.03 -6.42 -11.35
C ARG A 28 1.61 -7.89 -11.38
N ARG A 29 2.56 -8.79 -11.58
CA ARG A 29 2.27 -10.22 -11.47
C ARG A 29 2.41 -10.65 -10.02
N PHE A 30 1.32 -11.05 -9.38
CA PHE A 30 1.35 -11.66 -8.06
C PHE A 30 2.27 -12.88 -8.07
N ILE A 31 3.16 -12.96 -7.07
CA ILE A 31 4.05 -14.09 -6.87
C ILE A 31 3.58 -14.87 -5.63
N GLU A 32 3.64 -14.23 -4.47
CA GLU A 32 3.41 -14.92 -3.20
C GLU A 32 2.98 -13.94 -2.09
N GLN A 33 2.39 -14.50 -1.03
CA GLN A 33 1.97 -13.75 0.14
C GLN A 33 2.43 -14.44 1.43
N PHE A 34 3.02 -13.68 2.34
CA PHE A 34 3.51 -14.15 3.62
C PHE A 34 2.76 -13.49 4.78
N LYS A 35 2.43 -14.27 5.81
CA LYS A 35 1.89 -13.75 7.08
C LYS A 35 2.97 -13.84 8.13
N ILE A 36 3.51 -12.69 8.55
CA ILE A 36 4.61 -12.61 9.50
C ILE A 36 4.12 -11.91 10.75
N ARG A 37 4.35 -12.52 11.92
CA ARG A 37 3.98 -11.94 13.22
C ARG A 37 5.06 -11.03 13.77
N ASP A 38 6.32 -11.31 13.43
CA ASP A 38 7.48 -10.56 13.88
C ASP A 38 7.76 -9.35 12.97
N TYR A 39 7.81 -8.16 13.57
CA TYR A 39 8.02 -6.91 12.84
C TYR A 39 9.41 -6.83 12.19
N GLU A 40 10.45 -7.26 12.90
CA GLU A 40 11.83 -7.22 12.40
C GLU A 40 12.01 -8.23 11.27
N ALA A 41 11.42 -9.42 11.39
CA ALA A 41 11.41 -10.40 10.31
C ALA A 41 10.68 -9.88 9.07
N ALA A 42 9.55 -9.19 9.26
CA ALA A 42 8.80 -8.58 8.16
C ALA A 42 9.62 -7.48 7.46
N ARG A 43 10.29 -6.64 8.23
CA ARG A 43 11.16 -5.58 7.71
C ARG A 43 12.34 -6.17 6.93
N ALA A 44 13.00 -7.19 7.46
CA ALA A 44 14.11 -7.87 6.80
C ALA A 44 13.66 -8.52 5.48
N ALA A 45 12.49 -9.17 5.46
CA ALA A 45 11.93 -9.76 4.26
C ALA A 45 11.67 -8.70 3.18
N VAL A 46 11.08 -7.57 3.54
CA VAL A 46 10.80 -6.47 2.60
C VAL A 46 12.09 -5.92 2.01
N VAL A 47 13.12 -5.68 2.83
CA VAL A 47 14.41 -5.19 2.36
C VAL A 47 15.05 -6.18 1.40
N GLY A 48 15.07 -7.48 1.74
CA GLY A 48 15.65 -8.52 0.89
C GLY A 48 14.91 -8.67 -0.44
N LEU A 49 13.57 -8.69 -0.42
CA LEU A 49 12.73 -8.80 -1.61
C LEU A 49 12.85 -7.57 -2.52
N THR A 50 12.86 -6.38 -1.93
CA THR A 50 13.04 -5.12 -2.67
C THR A 50 14.44 -5.05 -3.30
N ALA A 51 15.48 -5.46 -2.58
CA ALA A 51 16.85 -5.53 -3.09
C ALA A 51 16.99 -6.55 -4.23
N ALA A 52 16.22 -7.64 -4.19
CA ALA A 52 16.13 -8.62 -5.27
C ALA A 52 15.31 -8.12 -6.49
N GLY A 53 14.78 -6.89 -6.44
CA GLY A 53 14.03 -6.29 -7.55
C GLY A 53 12.54 -6.66 -7.58
N PHE A 54 12.03 -7.32 -6.54
CA PHE A 54 10.60 -7.52 -6.39
C PHE A 54 9.92 -6.24 -5.90
N ASP A 55 8.64 -6.17 -6.20
CA ASP A 55 7.76 -5.11 -5.77
C ASP A 55 6.90 -5.64 -4.62
N VAL A 56 6.95 -4.97 -3.48
CA VAL A 56 6.46 -5.53 -2.21
C VAL A 56 5.42 -4.59 -1.61
N ASP A 57 4.27 -5.13 -1.24
CA ASP A 57 3.22 -4.44 -0.50
C ASP A 57 3.13 -5.02 0.92
N ILE A 58 2.90 -4.17 1.92
CA ILE A 58 2.81 -4.59 3.32
C ILE A 58 1.51 -4.07 3.89
N LYS A 59 0.69 -4.97 4.43
CA LYS A 59 -0.57 -4.60 5.07
C LYS A 59 -0.70 -5.25 6.44
N PRO A 60 -1.12 -4.50 7.48
CA PRO A 60 -1.50 -5.10 8.74
C PRO A 60 -2.78 -5.95 8.54
N PHE A 61 -2.79 -7.13 9.13
CA PHE A 61 -3.92 -8.06 9.14
C PHE A 61 -4.15 -8.56 10.55
N THR A 62 -5.29 -8.23 11.10
CA THR A 62 -5.78 -8.82 12.33
C THR A 62 -6.84 -9.85 11.95
N PRO A 63 -6.68 -11.15 12.28
CA PRO A 63 -7.74 -12.12 12.03
C PRO A 63 -8.93 -11.79 12.93
N TYR A 64 -10.14 -11.82 12.38
CA TYR A 64 -11.38 -11.64 13.13
C TYR A 64 -12.18 -12.94 13.17
N ASN A 65 -12.93 -13.14 14.25
CA ASN A 65 -13.98 -14.15 14.30
C ASN A 65 -15.16 -13.64 13.49
N GLU A 66 -15.52 -14.35 12.41
CA GLU A 66 -16.61 -13.95 11.50
C GLU A 66 -17.96 -13.84 12.22
N ARG A 67 -18.16 -14.63 13.28
CA ARG A 67 -19.41 -14.69 14.04
C ARG A 67 -19.55 -13.60 15.10
N THR A 68 -18.48 -13.29 15.83
CA THR A 68 -18.51 -12.29 16.92
C THR A 68 -17.98 -10.93 16.50
N ARG A 69 -17.33 -10.82 15.32
CA ARG A 69 -16.58 -9.65 14.84
C ARG A 69 -15.47 -9.18 15.78
N GLU A 70 -15.09 -10.02 16.73
CA GLU A 70 -13.99 -9.75 17.63
C GLU A 70 -12.67 -10.20 17.00
N PRO A 71 -11.53 -9.55 17.33
CA PRO A 71 -10.24 -10.02 16.91
C PRO A 71 -10.01 -11.44 17.46
N LYS A 72 -9.74 -12.39 16.56
CA LYS A 72 -9.45 -13.79 16.88
C LYS A 72 -8.09 -13.95 17.57
N SER A 73 -7.24 -12.95 17.44
CA SER A 73 -5.89 -12.91 17.99
C SER A 73 -5.63 -11.50 18.50
N GLU A 74 -5.00 -11.39 19.66
CA GLU A 74 -4.46 -10.13 20.18
C GLU A 74 -3.29 -9.60 19.32
N PHE A 75 -2.71 -10.47 18.50
CA PHE A 75 -1.59 -10.13 17.62
C PHE A 75 -2.08 -9.74 16.23
N THR A 76 -1.61 -8.57 15.78
CA THR A 76 -1.68 -8.13 14.37
C THR A 76 -0.53 -8.76 13.60
N TYR A 77 -0.84 -9.38 12.46
CA TYR A 77 0.14 -9.89 11.52
C TYR A 77 0.46 -8.83 10.49
N LEU A 78 1.67 -8.87 9.93
CA LEU A 78 2.01 -8.17 8.71
C LEU A 78 1.89 -9.14 7.54
N VAL A 79 1.04 -8.77 6.58
CA VAL A 79 0.87 -9.49 5.33
C VAL A 79 1.75 -8.82 4.30
N ILE A 80 2.79 -9.54 3.89
CA ILE A 80 3.70 -9.09 2.84
C ILE A 80 3.23 -9.74 1.55
N THR A 81 2.88 -8.93 0.57
CA THR A 81 2.49 -9.40 -0.76
C THR A 81 3.60 -9.05 -1.75
N VAL A 82 4.11 -10.06 -2.43
CA VAL A 82 5.22 -9.93 -3.37
C VAL A 82 4.70 -9.99 -4.80
N TYR A 83 5.14 -9.03 -5.58
CA TYR A 83 4.85 -8.89 -6.98
C TYR A 83 6.14 -8.90 -7.78
N ARG A 84 6.07 -9.44 -8.98
CA ARG A 84 7.09 -9.25 -10.00
C ARG A 84 6.68 -8.10 -10.90
N ARG A 85 7.62 -7.17 -11.15
CA ARG A 85 7.46 -6.15 -12.19
C ARG A 85 7.42 -6.85 -13.54
N GLY A 86 6.31 -6.69 -14.25
CA GLY A 86 6.10 -7.17 -15.62
C GLY A 86 6.74 -6.26 -16.65
#